data_AF-A0A429BU15-F1
#
_entry.id   AF-A0A429BU15-F1
#
_cell.length_a   1.000
_cell.length_b   1.000
_cell.length_c   1.000
_cell.angle_alpha   90.00
_cell.angle_beta   90.00
_cell.angle_gamma   90.00
#
_symmetry.space_group_name_H-M   'P 1'
#
loop_
_entity.id
_entity.type
_entity.pdbx_description
1 polymer ?
#
loop_
_entity_poly.entity_id
_entity_poly.type
_entity_poly.pdbx_seq_one_letter_code
_entity_poly.pdbx_strand_id
1 'polypeptide(L)'
;MTGPPTPPPWLRAGLMAGFTPGERDRIRRAHEFAARRHAGQVRKSGEPYITHPVAVAEIALDAGLDCDVVCAALLHDVIEDTGCAAGLIRAEFGDEVTALVEGMTALERGPEQAVLDVADDRVLALKVFDRLHNMRTLQPLDQARRELKSRQTLAVVAPVAARLGLRAVAAELESIARRNLPGDTACRVLALGSLLLPRAHRDSHLDEWLGELDVLRDRRARARFAFGLVRALPALSLTLRRPPSGTAPAPLPIAQLRATGRRVLCWILRSELRTWTPLTLLLAWVVLEAARNSPADAVVTLVTVPPVLHAGVRSLRARLGPPP
;
A
#
# COMPACT_ATOMS: atom_id res chain seq x y z
N MET A 1 24.49 9.41 -13.23
CA MET A 1 23.23 9.10 -13.94
C MET A 1 22.32 10.31 -13.78
N THR A 2 22.12 11.04 -14.85
CA THR A 2 21.42 12.34 -14.92
C THR A 2 19.92 12.14 -15.10
N GLY A 3 19.14 12.64 -14.13
CA GLY A 3 17.69 12.77 -14.20
C GLY A 3 17.08 13.08 -12.81
N PRO A 4 16.15 14.05 -12.69
CA PRO A 4 15.97 15.28 -13.48
C PRO A 4 16.48 16.54 -12.75
N PRO A 5 17.01 17.56 -13.46
CA PRO A 5 16.80 18.95 -13.08
C PRO A 5 15.31 19.31 -13.22
N THR A 6 14.80 19.91 -12.15
CA THR A 6 13.43 20.29 -11.82
C THR A 6 12.92 21.57 -12.51
N PRO A 7 11.59 21.76 -12.64
CA PRO A 7 11.02 22.74 -13.57
C PRO A 7 11.44 24.15 -13.17
N PRO A 8 11.93 24.95 -14.12
CA PRO A 8 11.01 25.65 -15.02
C PRO A 8 11.47 25.64 -16.49
N PRO A 9 10.52 25.64 -17.43
CA PRO A 9 10.55 26.78 -18.35
C PRO A 9 9.56 27.89 -18.00
N TRP A 10 8.48 27.58 -17.27
CA TRP A 10 7.64 28.49 -16.46
C TRP A 10 6.40 27.72 -15.92
N LEU A 11 6.61 26.61 -15.22
CA LEU A 11 5.64 25.94 -14.33
C LEU A 11 4.10 26.01 -14.62
N ARG A 12 3.46 25.49 -15.67
CA ARG A 12 3.76 25.04 -17.02
C ARG A 12 2.72 25.70 -17.94
N ALA A 13 3.14 26.08 -19.13
CA ALA A 13 2.55 27.14 -19.94
C ALA A 13 1.02 27.24 -20.06
N GLY A 14 0.34 26.13 -20.35
CA GLY A 14 -1.09 26.13 -20.57
C GLY A 14 -1.90 26.37 -19.30
N LEU A 15 -1.42 25.90 -18.15
CA LEU A 15 -2.13 26.04 -16.88
C LEU A 15 -2.03 27.48 -16.36
N MET A 16 -0.87 28.13 -16.50
CA MET A 16 -0.78 29.54 -16.07
C MET A 16 -1.39 30.56 -17.03
N ALA A 17 -1.88 30.12 -18.19
CA ALA A 17 -2.72 30.97 -19.04
C ALA A 17 -4.06 31.31 -18.36
N GLY A 18 -4.51 30.47 -17.41
CA GLY A 18 -5.68 30.74 -16.58
C GLY A 18 -5.49 31.85 -15.55
N PHE A 19 -4.23 32.23 -15.24
CA PHE A 19 -3.92 33.32 -14.32
C PHE A 19 -3.73 34.66 -15.05
N THR A 20 -3.96 35.76 -14.34
CA THR A 20 -3.61 37.10 -14.81
C THR A 20 -2.09 37.28 -14.87
N PRO A 21 -1.59 38.27 -15.64
CA PRO A 21 -0.16 38.60 -15.64
C PRO A 21 0.40 38.90 -14.24
N GLY A 22 -0.39 39.54 -13.37
CA GLY A 22 0.00 39.85 -12.00
C GLY A 22 0.15 38.61 -11.12
N GLU A 23 -0.77 37.66 -11.22
CA GLU A 23 -0.70 36.38 -10.50
C GLU A 23 0.48 35.52 -10.96
N ARG A 24 0.74 35.46 -12.27
CA ARG A 24 1.94 34.79 -12.79
C ARG A 24 3.23 35.40 -12.26
N ASP A 25 3.30 36.73 -12.15
CA ASP A 25 4.45 37.41 -11.55
C ASP A 25 4.58 37.06 -10.06
N ARG A 26 3.47 37.04 -9.32
CA ARG A 26 3.44 36.65 -7.90
C ARG A 26 3.96 35.22 -7.68
N ILE A 27 3.53 34.26 -8.49
CA ILE A 27 3.98 32.86 -8.41
C ILE A 27 5.48 32.74 -8.75
N ARG A 28 5.95 33.46 -9.77
CA ARG A 28 7.39 33.51 -10.11
C ARG A 28 8.21 34.07 -8.94
N ARG A 29 7.76 35.17 -8.31
CA ARG A 29 8.44 35.73 -7.13
C ARG A 29 8.45 34.75 -5.96
N ALA A 30 7.36 34.01 -5.72
CA ALA A 30 7.30 32.99 -4.67
C ALA A 30 8.32 31.86 -4.92
N HIS A 31 8.41 31.37 -6.16
CA HIS A 31 9.40 30.38 -6.56
C HIS A 31 10.84 30.89 -6.34
N GLU A 32 11.17 32.08 -6.82
CA GLU A 32 12.50 32.65 -6.65
C GLU A 32 12.86 32.88 -5.16
N PHE A 33 11.87 33.30 -4.37
CA PHE A 33 12.04 33.46 -2.93
C PHE A 33 12.35 32.11 -2.26
N ALA A 34 11.56 31.08 -2.52
CA ALA A 34 11.79 29.73 -2.00
C ALA A 34 13.15 29.17 -2.45
N ALA A 35 13.51 29.34 -3.72
CA ALA A 35 14.77 28.88 -4.28
C ALA A 35 15.99 29.53 -3.59
N ARG A 36 15.92 30.84 -3.31
CA ARG A 36 16.95 31.55 -2.54
C ARG A 36 17.03 31.06 -1.10
N ARG A 37 15.88 30.80 -0.46
CA ARG A 37 15.81 30.37 0.94
C ARG A 37 16.34 28.96 1.16
N HIS A 38 16.05 28.06 0.23
CA HIS A 38 16.53 26.68 0.27
C HIS A 38 17.87 26.49 -0.47
N ALA A 39 18.59 27.57 -0.77
CA ALA A 39 19.87 27.49 -1.47
C ALA A 39 20.90 26.69 -0.67
N GLY A 40 21.52 25.69 -1.31
CA GLY A 40 22.47 24.78 -0.66
C GLY A 40 21.84 23.65 0.16
N GLN A 41 20.51 23.64 0.34
CA GLN A 41 19.81 22.53 0.99
C GLN A 41 19.56 21.39 -0.01
N VAL A 42 19.72 20.15 0.45
CA VAL A 42 19.51 18.93 -0.35
C VAL A 42 18.50 18.00 0.31
N ARG A 43 17.66 17.35 -0.50
CA ARG A 43 16.74 16.30 -0.04
C ARG A 43 17.52 15.02 0.29
N LYS A 44 16.86 14.11 1.01
CA LYS A 44 17.38 12.74 1.28
C LYS A 44 17.63 11.93 0.01
N SER A 45 17.00 12.28 -1.11
CA SER A 45 17.25 11.70 -2.43
C SER A 45 18.55 12.22 -3.08
N GLY A 46 19.14 13.31 -2.57
CA GLY A 46 20.32 13.97 -3.12
C GLY A 46 20.04 15.15 -4.06
N GLU A 47 18.76 15.42 -4.37
CA GLU A 47 18.35 16.55 -5.23
C GLU A 47 18.29 17.89 -4.45
N PRO A 48 18.39 19.05 -5.12
CA PRO A 48 18.17 20.36 -4.49
C PRO A 48 16.81 20.45 -3.78
N TYR A 49 16.73 21.03 -2.59
CA TYR A 49 15.47 21.01 -1.81
C TYR A 49 14.28 21.65 -2.53
N ILE A 50 14.54 22.70 -3.32
CA ILE A 50 13.53 23.41 -4.13
C ILE A 50 12.72 22.49 -5.06
N THR A 51 13.24 21.29 -5.37
CA THR A 51 12.50 20.30 -6.18
C THR A 51 11.17 19.90 -5.56
N HIS A 52 11.10 19.87 -4.22
CA HIS A 52 9.91 19.45 -3.49
C HIS A 52 8.79 20.51 -3.50
N PRO A 53 9.01 21.77 -3.07
CA PRO A 53 7.98 22.81 -3.14
C PRO A 53 7.45 23.02 -4.56
N VAL A 54 8.33 22.90 -5.57
CA VAL A 54 7.96 23.00 -6.97
C VAL A 54 7.00 21.87 -7.39
N ALA A 55 7.29 20.62 -7.02
CA ALA A 55 6.40 19.50 -7.33
C ALA A 55 5.05 19.60 -6.60
N VAL A 56 5.02 20.13 -5.37
CA VAL A 56 3.75 20.38 -4.65
C VAL A 56 2.93 21.46 -5.35
N ALA A 57 3.58 22.53 -5.82
CA ALA A 57 2.92 23.59 -6.58
C ALA A 57 2.37 23.08 -7.93
N GLU A 58 3.06 22.17 -8.62
CA GLU A 58 2.52 21.51 -9.83
C GLU A 58 1.25 20.71 -9.53
N ILE A 59 1.21 19.97 -8.42
CA ILE A 59 0.01 19.22 -8.02
C ILE A 59 -1.16 20.19 -7.72
N ALA A 60 -0.89 21.32 -7.06
CA ALA A 60 -1.90 22.34 -6.78
C ALA A 60 -2.44 22.99 -8.07
N LEU A 61 -1.57 23.24 -9.04
CA LEU A 61 -1.95 23.74 -10.38
C LEU A 61 -2.81 22.73 -11.14
N ASP A 62 -2.44 21.45 -11.14
CA ASP A 62 -3.20 20.39 -11.79
C ASP A 62 -4.59 20.20 -11.15
N ALA A 63 -4.70 20.48 -9.84
CA ALA A 63 -5.96 20.50 -9.11
C ALA A 63 -6.80 21.76 -9.36
N GLY A 64 -6.29 22.74 -10.11
CA GLY A 64 -6.99 23.98 -10.45
C GLY A 64 -7.14 24.96 -9.29
N LEU A 65 -6.22 24.95 -8.32
CA LEU A 65 -6.26 25.87 -7.19
C LEU A 65 -5.76 27.27 -7.56
N ASP A 66 -6.14 28.26 -6.75
CA ASP A 66 -5.87 29.68 -6.99
C ASP A 66 -4.38 30.07 -6.81
N CYS A 67 -4.08 31.32 -7.16
CA CYS A 67 -2.73 31.87 -7.09
C CYS A 67 -2.14 31.83 -5.68
N ASP A 68 -2.98 32.04 -4.64
CA ASP A 68 -2.51 32.11 -3.26
C ASP A 68 -2.11 30.73 -2.74
N VAL A 69 -2.89 29.69 -3.08
CA VAL A 69 -2.53 28.31 -2.74
C VAL A 69 -1.28 27.85 -3.48
N VAL A 70 -1.11 28.22 -4.75
CA VAL A 70 0.11 27.89 -5.50
C VAL A 70 1.33 28.60 -4.92
N CYS A 71 1.20 29.87 -4.53
CA CYS A 71 2.27 30.59 -3.82
C CYS A 71 2.58 29.92 -2.47
N ALA A 72 1.56 29.55 -1.70
CA ALA A 72 1.73 28.86 -0.42
C ALA A 72 2.40 27.49 -0.60
N ALA A 73 2.07 26.73 -1.65
CA ALA A 73 2.73 25.46 -1.98
C ALA A 73 4.24 25.63 -2.21
N LEU A 74 4.66 26.69 -2.89
CA LEU A 74 6.07 27.01 -3.11
C LEU A 74 6.79 27.43 -1.82
N LEU A 75 6.05 27.97 -0.84
CA LEU A 75 6.59 28.59 0.36
C LEU A 75 6.40 27.74 1.64
N HIS A 76 5.69 26.62 1.56
CA HIS A 76 5.16 25.93 2.75
C HIS A 76 6.23 25.49 3.76
N ASP A 77 7.41 25.08 3.30
CA ASP A 77 8.53 24.66 4.15
C ASP A 77 9.48 25.79 4.53
N VAL A 78 9.29 27.01 4.01
CA VAL A 78 10.28 28.08 4.16
C VAL A 78 10.40 28.55 5.63
N ILE A 79 9.30 28.56 6.37
CA ILE A 79 9.33 28.92 7.81
C ILE A 79 10.06 27.83 8.60
N GLU A 80 9.69 26.56 8.39
CA GLU A 80 10.18 25.42 9.17
C GLU A 80 11.65 25.10 8.89
N ASP A 81 12.04 25.02 7.62
CA ASP A 81 13.35 24.51 7.23
C ASP A 81 14.44 25.59 7.14
N THR A 82 14.06 26.87 7.01
CA THR A 82 15.02 27.97 6.79
C THR A 82 15.02 29.01 7.91
N GLY A 83 14.12 28.89 8.89
CA GLY A 83 13.96 29.87 9.97
C GLY A 83 13.43 31.23 9.50
N CYS A 84 12.75 31.27 8.34
CA CYS A 84 12.17 32.50 7.81
C CYS A 84 11.05 33.00 8.73
N ALA A 85 11.07 34.29 9.07
CA ALA A 85 9.98 34.90 9.84
C ALA A 85 8.71 35.05 9.00
N ALA A 86 7.56 34.68 9.55
CA ALA A 86 6.26 34.83 8.89
C ALA A 86 5.97 36.29 8.47
N GLY A 87 6.44 37.27 9.25
CA GLY A 87 6.29 38.70 8.92
C GLY A 87 6.94 39.10 7.59
N LEU A 88 7.99 38.39 7.15
CA LEU A 88 8.59 38.65 5.85
C LEU A 88 7.73 38.08 4.71
N ILE A 89 7.16 36.88 4.89
CA ILE A 89 6.22 36.33 3.92
C ILE A 89 5.00 37.25 3.78
N ARG A 90 4.53 37.82 4.90
CA ARG A 90 3.44 38.79 4.93
C ARG A 90 3.76 40.06 4.15
N ALA A 91 4.96 40.60 4.32
CA ALA A 91 5.39 41.81 3.60
C ALA A 91 5.49 41.59 2.08
N GLU A 92 5.96 40.41 1.64
CA GLU A 92 6.22 40.11 0.22
C GLU A 92 4.99 39.55 -0.52
N PHE A 93 4.16 38.77 0.17
CA PHE A 93 3.08 37.98 -0.42
C PHE A 93 1.71 38.22 0.22
N GLY A 94 1.59 39.07 1.24
CA GLY A 94 0.33 39.43 1.87
C GLY A 94 -0.18 38.45 2.92
N ASP A 95 -1.29 38.83 3.56
CA ASP A 95 -1.85 38.11 4.71
C ASP A 95 -2.36 36.70 4.35
N GLU A 96 -2.97 36.55 3.18
CA GLU A 96 -3.60 35.30 2.76
C GLU A 96 -2.60 34.16 2.59
N VAL A 97 -1.53 34.40 1.82
CA VAL A 97 -0.45 33.42 1.63
C VAL A 97 0.25 33.10 2.95
N THR A 98 0.42 34.11 3.79
CA THR A 98 1.03 33.93 5.12
C THR A 98 0.18 33.03 6.01
N ALA A 99 -1.13 33.25 6.05
CA ALA A 99 -2.05 32.42 6.82
C ALA A 99 -2.03 30.96 6.37
N LEU A 100 -1.95 30.71 5.05
CA LEU A 100 -1.84 29.35 4.51
C LEU A 100 -0.52 28.66 4.94
N VAL A 101 0.60 29.37 4.87
CA VAL A 101 1.93 28.83 5.24
C VAL A 101 2.04 28.61 6.76
N GLU A 102 1.50 29.53 7.57
CA GLU A 102 1.40 29.37 9.03
C GLU A 102 0.48 28.20 9.40
N GLY A 103 -0.63 28.01 8.68
CA GLY A 103 -1.52 26.87 8.84
C GLY A 103 -0.83 25.54 8.56
N MET A 104 -0.01 25.47 7.51
CA MET A 104 0.81 24.28 7.20
C MET A 104 1.82 23.97 8.32
N THR A 105 2.53 24.99 8.80
CA THR A 105 3.48 24.92 9.93
C THR A 105 2.78 24.39 11.20
N ALA A 106 1.56 24.86 11.49
CA ALA A 106 0.79 24.41 12.65
C ALA A 106 0.36 22.94 12.57
N LEU A 107 -0.02 22.45 11.38
CA LEU A 107 -0.35 21.04 11.13
C LEU A 107 0.83 20.09 11.37
N GLU A 108 2.06 20.56 11.16
CA GLU A 108 3.26 19.75 11.37
C GLU A 108 3.61 19.59 12.85
N ARG A 109 3.34 20.62 13.66
CA ARG A 109 3.71 20.69 15.08
C ARG A 109 2.63 20.16 16.02
N GLY A 110 1.37 20.10 15.58
CA GLY A 110 0.24 19.63 16.36
C GLY A 110 -0.02 18.12 16.24
N PRO A 111 -0.89 17.54 17.10
CA PRO A 111 -1.38 16.18 16.89
C PRO A 111 -2.19 16.13 15.58
N GLU A 112 -1.66 15.44 14.55
CA GLU A 112 -2.18 15.39 13.16
C GLU A 112 -3.72 15.26 13.11
N GLN A 113 -4.36 14.49 13.99
CA GLN A 113 -5.82 14.34 14.00
C GLN A 113 -6.62 15.58 14.44
N ALA A 114 -6.19 16.32 15.46
CA ALA A 114 -7.03 17.35 16.08
C ALA A 114 -7.09 18.65 15.27
N VAL A 115 -6.08 18.88 14.43
CA VAL A 115 -5.95 20.12 13.64
C VAL A 115 -6.63 19.98 12.27
N LEU A 116 -6.83 18.75 11.76
CA LEU A 116 -7.47 18.50 10.46
C LEU A 116 -8.98 18.76 10.44
N ASP A 117 -9.64 18.77 11.60
CA ASP A 117 -11.09 18.99 11.72
C ASP A 117 -11.48 20.48 11.74
N VAL A 118 -10.51 21.39 11.94
CA VAL A 118 -10.75 22.84 12.11
C VAL A 118 -10.02 23.69 11.06
N ALA A 119 -9.14 23.08 10.27
CA ALA A 119 -8.34 23.80 9.28
C ALA A 119 -9.13 24.17 8.01
N ASP A 120 -8.77 25.32 7.43
CA ASP A 120 -9.20 25.76 6.09
C ASP A 120 -8.93 24.64 5.06
N ASP A 121 -9.93 24.35 4.22
CA ASP A 121 -9.85 23.31 3.19
C ASP A 121 -8.65 23.49 2.26
N ARG A 122 -8.18 24.74 2.04
CA ARG A 122 -6.97 25.02 1.24
C ARG A 122 -5.69 24.58 1.95
N VAL A 123 -5.60 24.75 3.27
CA VAL A 123 -4.48 24.26 4.08
C VAL A 123 -4.48 22.73 4.10
N LEU A 124 -5.66 22.11 4.21
CA LEU A 124 -5.81 20.66 4.11
C LEU A 124 -5.39 20.13 2.75
N ALA A 125 -5.78 20.81 1.67
CA ALA A 125 -5.38 20.44 0.31
C ALA A 125 -3.86 20.52 0.14
N LEU A 126 -3.21 21.59 0.61
CA LEU A 126 -1.74 21.69 0.62
C LEU A 126 -1.09 20.52 1.36
N LYS A 127 -1.63 20.13 2.52
CA LYS A 127 -1.10 18.98 3.28
C LYS A 127 -1.25 17.67 2.53
N VAL A 128 -2.37 17.49 1.83
CA VAL A 128 -2.60 16.33 0.95
C VAL A 128 -1.57 16.30 -0.18
N PHE A 129 -1.29 17.43 -0.82
CA PHE A 129 -0.33 17.52 -1.93
C PHE A 129 1.11 17.31 -1.50
N ASP A 130 1.52 17.93 -0.38
CA ASP A 130 2.80 17.64 0.29
C ASP A 130 2.94 16.12 0.54
N ARG A 131 1.92 15.51 1.17
CA ARG A 131 1.93 14.07 1.42
C ARG A 131 2.02 13.26 0.12
N LEU A 132 1.29 13.63 -0.93
CA LEU A 132 1.34 12.92 -2.21
C LEU A 132 2.74 12.92 -2.79
N HIS A 133 3.39 14.08 -2.87
CA HIS A 133 4.74 14.14 -3.39
C HIS A 133 5.72 13.35 -2.50
N ASN A 134 5.60 13.46 -1.17
CA ASN A 134 6.38 12.66 -0.23
C ASN A 134 6.17 11.15 -0.40
N MET A 135 4.94 10.70 -0.69
CA MET A 135 4.62 9.31 -0.98
C MET A 135 5.24 8.85 -2.31
N ARG A 136 5.24 9.69 -3.34
CA ARG A 136 5.91 9.42 -4.62
C ARG A 136 7.43 9.28 -4.48
N THR A 137 8.05 9.95 -3.50
CA THR A 137 9.50 9.92 -3.25
C THR A 137 9.93 9.13 -2.01
N LEU A 138 9.20 8.08 -1.62
CA LEU A 138 9.47 7.28 -0.40
C LEU A 138 10.76 6.46 -0.40
N GLN A 139 11.34 6.19 -1.57
CA GLN A 139 12.41 5.19 -1.75
C GLN A 139 13.65 5.39 -0.84
N PRO A 140 14.14 6.62 -0.60
CA PRO A 140 15.31 6.84 0.26
C PRO A 140 15.09 6.51 1.74
N LEU A 141 13.84 6.31 2.18
CA LEU A 141 13.53 6.00 3.58
C LEU A 141 13.69 4.50 3.88
N ASP A 142 14.04 4.18 5.12
CA ASP A 142 14.04 2.80 5.61
C ASP A 142 12.62 2.18 5.64
N GLN A 143 12.55 0.85 5.72
CA GLN A 143 11.30 0.11 5.65
C GLN A 143 10.30 0.51 6.76
N ALA A 144 10.79 0.72 7.99
CA ALA A 144 9.93 1.06 9.12
C ALA A 144 9.26 2.43 8.93
N ARG A 145 10.02 3.43 8.46
CA ARG A 145 9.50 4.76 8.14
C ARG A 145 8.56 4.75 6.94
N ARG A 146 8.86 3.96 5.89
CA ARG A 146 7.94 3.77 4.76
C ARG A 146 6.61 3.20 5.21
N GLU A 147 6.63 2.17 6.05
CA GLU A 147 5.40 1.58 6.61
C GLU A 147 4.62 2.57 7.47
N LEU A 148 5.31 3.30 8.36
CA LEU A 148 4.67 4.30 9.22
C LEU A 148 3.97 5.37 8.39
N LYS A 149 4.68 5.99 7.44
CA LYS A 149 4.11 7.01 6.55
C LYS A 149 2.93 6.47 5.73
N SER A 150 3.02 5.23 5.25
CA SER A 150 1.91 4.58 4.54
C SER A 150 0.69 4.35 5.44
N ARG A 151 0.87 3.89 6.69
CA ARG A 151 -0.24 3.71 7.64
C ARG A 151 -0.92 5.04 7.97
N GLN A 152 -0.16 6.10 8.24
CA GLN A 152 -0.70 7.44 8.46
C GLN A 152 -1.47 7.95 7.24
N THR A 153 -0.91 7.74 6.04
CA THR A 153 -1.55 8.16 4.79
C THR A 153 -2.92 7.51 4.62
N LEU A 154 -3.04 6.20 4.86
CA LEU A 154 -4.33 5.49 4.77
C LEU A 154 -5.31 5.89 5.87
N ALA A 155 -4.82 6.10 7.09
CA ALA A 155 -5.67 6.39 8.24
C ALA A 155 -6.21 7.83 8.23
N VAL A 156 -5.49 8.77 7.62
CA VAL A 156 -5.74 10.21 7.79
C VAL A 156 -5.81 10.93 6.45
N VAL A 157 -4.71 10.93 5.69
CA VAL A 157 -4.56 11.85 4.55
C VAL A 157 -5.41 11.46 3.34
N ALA A 158 -5.51 10.16 3.04
CA ALA A 158 -6.36 9.68 1.95
C ALA A 158 -7.85 9.94 2.20
N PRO A 159 -8.40 9.67 3.41
CA PRO A 159 -9.76 10.10 3.77
C PRO A 159 -9.99 11.60 3.64
N VAL A 160 -9.03 12.44 4.07
CA VAL A 160 -9.12 13.90 3.93
C VAL A 160 -9.16 14.30 2.45
N ALA A 161 -8.27 13.73 1.61
CA ALA A 161 -8.28 13.97 0.17
C ALA A 161 -9.63 13.60 -0.47
N ALA A 162 -10.23 12.47 -0.06
CA ALA A 162 -11.55 12.06 -0.53
C ALA A 162 -12.66 13.03 -0.08
N ARG A 163 -12.61 13.52 1.18
CA ARG A 163 -13.54 14.52 1.72
C ARG A 163 -13.49 15.83 0.94
N LEU A 164 -12.30 16.27 0.54
CA LEU A 164 -12.09 17.47 -0.27
C LEU A 164 -12.45 17.30 -1.77
N GLY A 165 -12.95 16.13 -2.18
CA GLY A 165 -13.28 15.84 -3.57
C GLY A 165 -12.08 15.51 -4.47
N LEU A 166 -10.86 15.45 -3.93
CA LEU A 166 -9.62 15.12 -4.63
C LEU A 166 -9.48 13.61 -4.87
N ARG A 167 -10.48 12.99 -5.50
CA ARG A 167 -10.61 11.52 -5.62
C ARG A 167 -9.43 10.84 -6.30
N ALA A 168 -8.89 11.45 -7.35
CA ALA A 168 -7.73 10.90 -8.06
C ALA A 168 -6.49 10.88 -7.16
N VAL A 169 -6.25 11.95 -6.40
CA VAL A 169 -5.17 12.05 -5.42
C VAL A 169 -5.35 11.05 -4.29
N ALA A 170 -6.57 10.90 -3.77
CA ALA A 170 -6.89 9.92 -2.73
C ALA A 170 -6.57 8.49 -3.19
N ALA A 171 -7.04 8.11 -4.39
CA ALA A 171 -6.78 6.79 -4.97
C ALA A 171 -5.29 6.52 -5.19
N GLU A 172 -4.53 7.53 -5.63
CA GLU A 172 -3.09 7.40 -5.80
C GLU A 172 -2.36 7.23 -4.46
N LEU A 173 -2.69 8.05 -3.45
CA LEU A 173 -2.17 7.93 -2.09
C LEU A 173 -2.41 6.53 -1.52
N GLU A 174 -3.63 6.00 -1.67
CA GLU A 174 -3.96 4.65 -1.22
C GLU A 174 -3.14 3.58 -1.94
N SER A 175 -3.01 3.69 -3.26
CA SER A 175 -2.24 2.74 -4.08
C SER A 175 -0.76 2.72 -3.70
N ILE A 176 -0.14 3.89 -3.52
CA ILE A 176 1.26 3.98 -3.07
C ILE A 176 1.41 3.43 -1.64
N ALA A 177 0.51 3.81 -0.73
CA ALA A 177 0.57 3.38 0.66
C ALA A 177 0.44 1.86 0.79
N ARG A 178 -0.57 1.24 0.14
CA ARG A 178 -0.80 -0.21 0.17
C ARG A 178 0.38 -0.99 -0.39
N ARG A 179 1.05 -0.50 -1.45
CA ARG A 179 2.27 -1.12 -2.01
C ARG A 179 3.46 -1.11 -1.04
N ASN A 180 3.54 -0.11 -0.18
CA ASN A 180 4.63 0.05 0.80
C ASN A 180 4.34 -0.62 2.14
N LEU A 181 3.11 -1.06 2.38
CA LEU A 181 2.80 -1.92 3.51
C LEU A 181 3.22 -3.36 3.19
N PRO A 182 3.65 -4.13 4.20
CA PRO A 182 3.84 -5.55 4.03
C PRO A 182 2.50 -6.13 3.61
N GLY A 183 2.35 -6.44 2.31
CA GLY A 183 1.13 -7.05 1.78
C GLY A 183 0.79 -8.20 2.70
N ASP A 184 -0.38 -8.15 3.31
CA ASP A 184 -0.64 -9.03 4.42
C ASP A 184 -0.48 -10.47 3.93
N THR A 185 0.54 -11.13 4.47
CA THR A 185 0.89 -12.48 4.04
C THR A 185 -0.32 -13.37 4.29
N ALA A 186 -1.12 -13.06 5.32
CA ALA A 186 -2.42 -13.68 5.55
C ALA A 186 -3.39 -13.41 4.39
N CYS A 187 -3.63 -12.17 3.95
CA CYS A 187 -4.49 -11.89 2.79
C CYS A 187 -4.08 -12.68 1.54
N ARG A 188 -2.79 -12.71 1.20
CA ARG A 188 -2.29 -13.45 0.03
C ARG A 188 -2.48 -14.96 0.16
N VAL A 189 -2.23 -15.49 1.35
CA VAL A 189 -2.43 -16.91 1.65
C VAL A 189 -3.91 -17.29 1.57
N LEU A 190 -4.82 -16.43 2.04
CA LEU A 190 -6.26 -16.65 1.97
C LEU A 190 -6.80 -16.56 0.54
N ALA A 191 -6.33 -15.58 -0.25
CA ALA A 191 -6.70 -15.45 -1.66
C ALA A 191 -6.23 -16.67 -2.49
N LEU A 192 -5.03 -17.19 -2.23
CA LEU A 192 -4.58 -18.44 -2.85
C LEU A 192 -5.36 -19.64 -2.33
N GLY A 193 -5.69 -19.66 -1.05
CA GLY A 193 -6.47 -20.70 -0.41
C GLY A 193 -7.90 -20.82 -0.94
N SER A 194 -8.56 -19.69 -1.23
CA SER A 194 -9.92 -19.68 -1.76
C SER A 194 -10.05 -20.37 -3.12
N LEU A 195 -8.96 -20.49 -3.89
CA LEU A 195 -8.94 -21.26 -5.15
C LEU A 195 -9.32 -22.74 -4.94
N LEU A 196 -9.11 -23.28 -3.73
CA LEU A 196 -9.50 -24.64 -3.36
C LEU A 196 -11.02 -24.79 -3.13
N LEU A 197 -11.74 -23.69 -2.89
CA LEU A 197 -13.20 -23.70 -2.75
C LEU A 197 -13.91 -23.81 -4.12
N PRO A 198 -15.16 -24.31 -4.15
CA PRO A 198 -16.00 -24.25 -5.37
C PRO A 198 -16.21 -22.82 -5.83
N ARG A 199 -16.16 -22.56 -7.15
CA ARG A 199 -16.31 -21.22 -7.73
C ARG A 199 -17.51 -20.43 -7.15
N ALA A 200 -18.66 -21.08 -7.01
CA ALA A 200 -19.88 -20.48 -6.49
C ALA A 200 -19.76 -19.91 -5.05
N HIS A 201 -18.76 -20.35 -4.27
CA HIS A 201 -18.58 -19.96 -2.88
C HIS A 201 -17.27 -19.20 -2.62
N ARG A 202 -16.39 -19.04 -3.63
CA ARG A 202 -15.07 -18.43 -3.47
C ARG A 202 -15.15 -17.01 -2.98
N ASP A 203 -15.92 -16.18 -3.69
CA ASP A 203 -15.93 -14.74 -3.47
C ASP A 203 -16.57 -14.42 -2.12
N SER A 204 -17.73 -15.03 -1.82
CA SER A 204 -18.41 -14.84 -0.54
C SER A 204 -17.57 -15.24 0.68
N HIS A 205 -16.84 -16.36 0.62
CA HIS A 205 -15.97 -16.77 1.74
C HIS A 205 -14.68 -15.96 1.79
N LEU A 206 -14.13 -15.57 0.63
CA LEU A 206 -12.94 -14.72 0.59
C LEU A 206 -13.25 -13.35 1.21
N ASP A 207 -14.39 -12.76 0.86
CA ASP A 207 -14.84 -11.47 1.43
C ASP A 207 -15.05 -11.58 2.94
N GLU A 208 -15.68 -12.65 3.42
CA GLU A 208 -15.84 -12.91 4.86
C GLU A 208 -14.48 -13.02 5.57
N TRP A 209 -13.56 -13.83 5.05
CA TRP A 209 -12.25 -14.00 5.68
C TRP A 209 -11.39 -12.74 5.63
N LEU A 210 -11.49 -11.97 4.55
CA LEU A 210 -10.80 -10.69 4.44
C LEU A 210 -11.40 -9.67 5.44
N GLY A 211 -12.71 -9.69 5.64
CA GLY A 211 -13.39 -8.88 6.66
C GLY A 211 -12.92 -9.23 8.08
N GLU A 212 -12.90 -10.51 8.44
CA GLU A 212 -12.39 -10.95 9.75
C GLU A 212 -10.91 -10.62 9.95
N LEU A 213 -10.11 -10.77 8.88
CA LEU A 213 -8.70 -10.46 8.91
C LEU A 213 -8.45 -8.96 9.10
N ASP A 214 -9.32 -8.09 8.57
CA ASP A 214 -9.20 -6.64 8.72
C ASP A 214 -9.43 -6.15 10.16
N VAL A 215 -10.30 -6.84 10.91
CA VAL A 215 -10.49 -6.60 12.36
C VAL A 215 -9.20 -6.88 13.16
N LEU A 216 -8.37 -7.81 12.70
CA LEU A 216 -7.13 -8.19 13.38
C LEU A 216 -6.01 -7.19 13.10
N ARG A 217 -5.66 -6.38 14.10
CA ARG A 217 -4.57 -5.38 14.00
C ARG A 217 -3.15 -5.96 14.19
N ASP A 218 -3.02 -7.06 14.93
CA ASP A 218 -1.71 -7.68 15.24
C ASP A 218 -1.23 -8.67 14.17
N ARG A 219 0.06 -8.58 13.82
CA ARG A 219 0.69 -9.43 12.79
C ARG A 219 0.68 -10.91 13.17
N ARG A 220 0.86 -11.27 14.45
CA ARG A 220 0.82 -12.68 14.88
C ARG A 220 -0.60 -13.23 14.88
N ALA A 221 -1.59 -12.42 15.28
CA ALA A 221 -3.00 -12.79 15.21
C ALA A 221 -3.44 -13.05 13.76
N ARG A 222 -3.13 -12.15 12.84
CA ARG A 222 -3.39 -12.30 11.39
C ARG A 222 -2.76 -13.56 10.81
N ALA A 223 -1.49 -13.83 11.14
CA ALA A 223 -0.80 -15.03 10.70
C ALA A 223 -1.43 -16.34 11.23
N ARG A 224 -1.83 -16.36 12.52
CA ARG A 224 -2.52 -17.51 13.13
C ARG A 224 -3.88 -17.75 12.48
N PHE A 225 -4.63 -16.69 12.20
CA PHE A 225 -5.92 -16.75 11.53
C PHE A 225 -5.80 -17.38 10.14
N ALA A 226 -4.93 -16.83 9.29
CA ALA A 226 -4.72 -17.38 7.94
C ALA A 226 -4.22 -18.82 7.95
N PHE A 227 -3.32 -19.18 8.87
CA PHE A 227 -2.86 -20.56 8.99
C PHE A 227 -3.98 -21.51 9.46
N GLY A 228 -4.83 -21.06 10.38
CA GLY A 228 -6.01 -21.79 10.83
C GLY A 228 -6.98 -22.09 9.70
N LEU A 229 -7.30 -21.07 8.88
CA LEU A 229 -8.15 -21.20 7.71
C LEU A 229 -7.56 -22.15 6.68
N VAL A 230 -6.28 -21.98 6.31
CA VAL A 230 -5.61 -22.87 5.34
C VAL A 230 -5.66 -24.34 5.76
N ARG A 231 -5.51 -24.60 7.06
CA ARG A 231 -5.62 -25.97 7.61
C ARG A 231 -7.04 -26.53 7.51
N ALA A 232 -8.06 -25.67 7.56
CA ALA A 232 -9.47 -26.05 7.48
C ALA A 232 -10.01 -26.13 6.04
N LEU A 233 -9.37 -25.46 5.08
CA LEU A 233 -9.79 -25.38 3.67
C LEU A 233 -10.15 -26.72 3.02
N PRO A 234 -9.38 -27.83 3.19
CA PRO A 234 -9.74 -29.10 2.56
C PRO A 234 -11.08 -29.64 3.07
N ALA A 235 -11.33 -29.56 4.38
CA ALA A 235 -12.57 -30.01 4.98
C ALA A 235 -13.75 -29.12 4.57
N LEU A 236 -13.54 -27.79 4.59
CA LEU A 236 -14.54 -26.81 4.17
C LEU A 236 -14.92 -26.96 2.70
N SER A 237 -13.95 -27.18 1.82
CA SER A 237 -14.18 -27.43 0.39
C SER A 237 -15.01 -28.70 0.18
N LEU A 238 -14.74 -29.77 0.94
CA LEU A 238 -15.52 -31.00 0.86
C LEU A 238 -16.96 -30.83 1.38
N THR A 239 -17.18 -30.04 2.42
CA THR A 239 -18.52 -29.78 2.95
C THR A 239 -19.36 -28.93 1.99
N LEU A 240 -18.77 -27.89 1.40
CA LEU A 240 -19.47 -27.01 0.45
C LEU A 240 -19.78 -27.69 -0.89
N ARG A 241 -19.21 -28.87 -1.16
CA ARG A 241 -19.45 -29.66 -2.37
C ARG A 241 -20.49 -30.76 -2.19
N ARG A 242 -21.03 -30.97 -0.98
CA ARG A 242 -22.07 -31.99 -0.75
C ARG A 242 -23.45 -31.46 -1.18
N PRO A 243 -24.23 -32.21 -1.98
CA PRO A 243 -25.62 -31.88 -2.25
C PRO A 243 -26.46 -32.02 -0.96
N PRO A 244 -27.56 -31.25 -0.82
CA PRO A 244 -28.36 -31.18 0.41
C PRO A 244 -29.14 -32.46 0.78
N SER A 245 -28.96 -33.58 0.08
CA SER A 245 -29.73 -34.82 0.31
C SER A 245 -28.85 -36.06 0.53
N GLY A 246 -28.86 -36.54 1.78
CA GLY A 246 -28.89 -37.98 2.10
C GLY A 246 -27.55 -38.67 2.41
N THR A 247 -27.46 -39.17 3.65
CA THR A 247 -26.44 -40.07 4.24
C THR A 247 -25.06 -39.47 4.53
N ALA A 248 -24.80 -39.25 5.83
CA ALA A 248 -23.45 -39.05 6.33
C ALA A 248 -22.68 -40.38 6.25
N PRO A 249 -21.55 -40.48 5.53
CA PRO A 249 -20.65 -41.61 5.74
C PRO A 249 -20.05 -41.50 7.15
N ALA A 250 -19.80 -42.64 7.79
CA ALA A 250 -19.15 -42.73 9.10
C ALA A 250 -17.92 -41.80 9.16
N PRO A 251 -17.66 -41.14 10.30
CA PRO A 251 -16.51 -40.25 10.43
C PRO A 251 -15.25 -41.03 10.06
N LEU A 252 -14.55 -40.58 9.01
CA LEU A 252 -13.23 -41.09 8.70
C LEU A 252 -12.39 -41.02 9.99
N PRO A 253 -11.55 -42.02 10.30
CA PRO A 253 -10.75 -42.08 11.51
C PRO A 253 -9.58 -41.07 11.43
N ILE A 254 -9.91 -39.78 11.34
CA ILE A 254 -8.97 -38.66 11.23
C ILE A 254 -8.17 -38.52 12.54
N ALA A 255 -8.70 -39.01 13.66
CA ALA A 255 -7.98 -39.07 14.94
C ALA A 255 -6.79 -40.07 14.90
N GLN A 256 -6.94 -41.22 14.24
CA GLN A 256 -5.87 -42.22 14.10
C GLN A 256 -4.83 -41.81 13.03
N LEU A 257 -5.25 -41.07 12.00
CA LEU A 257 -4.35 -40.54 10.94
C LEU A 257 -3.42 -39.40 11.42
N ARG A 258 -3.73 -38.71 12.52
CA ARG A 258 -2.94 -37.55 13.00
C ARG A 258 -1.56 -37.92 13.55
N ALA A 259 -1.42 -39.05 14.24
CA ALA A 259 -0.15 -39.48 14.81
C ALA A 259 0.74 -40.17 13.77
N THR A 260 0.15 -41.07 12.98
CA THR A 260 0.86 -41.85 11.95
C THR A 260 1.22 -41.00 10.74
N GLY A 261 0.29 -40.14 10.29
CA GLY A 261 0.50 -39.25 9.14
C GLY A 261 1.58 -38.20 9.40
N ARG A 262 1.69 -37.66 10.61
CA ARG A 262 2.75 -36.70 10.96
C ARG A 262 4.14 -37.34 10.96
N ARG A 263 4.27 -38.58 11.47
CA ARG A 263 5.55 -39.33 11.45
C ARG A 263 5.97 -39.69 10.03
N VAL A 264 5.03 -40.22 9.23
CA VAL A 264 5.27 -40.57 7.83
C VAL A 264 5.61 -39.32 7.00
N LEU A 265 4.87 -38.22 7.17
CA LEU A 265 5.14 -36.97 6.46
C LEU A 265 6.50 -36.36 6.85
N CYS A 266 6.84 -36.35 8.15
CA CYS A 266 8.16 -35.90 8.60
C CYS A 266 9.30 -36.79 8.08
N TRP A 267 9.11 -38.11 8.04
CA TRP A 267 10.07 -39.05 7.48
C TRP A 267 10.26 -38.81 5.97
N ILE A 268 9.17 -38.68 5.21
CA ILE A 268 9.26 -38.40 3.76
C ILE A 268 9.91 -37.03 3.49
N LEU A 269 9.54 -35.98 4.25
CA LEU A 269 10.12 -34.65 4.08
C LEU A 269 11.63 -34.60 4.40
N ARG A 270 12.09 -35.42 5.35
CA ARG A 270 13.51 -35.57 5.72
C ARG A 270 14.30 -36.50 4.80
N SER A 271 13.63 -37.40 4.08
CA SER A 271 14.30 -38.30 3.14
C SER A 271 14.73 -37.59 1.85
N GLU A 272 15.81 -38.09 1.24
CA GLU A 272 16.34 -37.73 -0.09
C GLU A 272 15.39 -38.09 -1.26
N LEU A 273 14.18 -38.59 -0.97
CA LEU A 273 13.17 -38.83 -1.99
C LEU A 273 12.93 -37.54 -2.79
N ARG A 274 12.90 -37.67 -4.13
CA ARG A 274 12.58 -36.58 -5.05
C ARG A 274 11.35 -35.85 -4.51
N THR A 275 11.42 -34.52 -4.42
CA THR A 275 10.40 -33.62 -3.84
C THR A 275 8.95 -33.93 -4.26
N TRP A 276 8.80 -34.61 -5.40
CA TRP A 276 7.55 -34.96 -6.04
C TRP A 276 6.89 -36.22 -5.47
N THR A 277 7.60 -37.20 -4.95
CA THR A 277 7.03 -38.52 -4.58
C THR A 277 5.87 -38.46 -3.56
N PRO A 278 5.89 -37.64 -2.49
CA PRO A 278 4.73 -37.47 -1.61
C PRO A 278 3.60 -36.62 -2.21
N LEU A 279 3.95 -35.74 -3.16
CA LEU A 279 3.06 -34.72 -3.70
C LEU A 279 2.42 -35.14 -5.02
N THR A 280 2.93 -36.18 -5.69
CA THR A 280 2.40 -36.70 -6.94
C THR A 280 0.97 -37.21 -6.78
N LEU A 281 0.64 -37.88 -5.67
CA LEU A 281 -0.74 -38.32 -5.42
C LEU A 281 -1.68 -37.13 -5.18
N LEU A 282 -1.23 -36.13 -4.43
CA LEU A 282 -2.01 -34.90 -4.19
C LEU A 282 -2.18 -34.10 -5.49
N LEU A 283 -1.09 -33.90 -6.24
CA LEU A 283 -1.10 -33.18 -7.51
C LEU A 283 -1.92 -33.91 -8.56
N ALA A 284 -1.80 -35.23 -8.67
CA ALA A 284 -2.63 -36.04 -9.57
C ALA A 284 -4.11 -35.92 -9.21
N TRP A 285 -4.44 -35.95 -7.91
CA TRP A 285 -5.82 -35.73 -7.46
C TRP A 285 -6.32 -34.31 -7.80
N VAL A 286 -5.56 -33.25 -7.52
CA VAL A 286 -5.94 -31.86 -7.82
C VAL A 286 -6.07 -31.64 -9.34
N VAL A 287 -5.19 -32.23 -10.15
CA VAL A 287 -5.22 -32.14 -11.62
C VAL A 287 -6.41 -32.91 -12.19
N LEU A 288 -6.66 -34.15 -11.75
CA LEU A 288 -7.82 -34.95 -12.16
C LEU A 288 -9.14 -34.24 -11.79
N GLU A 289 -9.16 -33.59 -10.64
CA GLU A 289 -10.34 -32.84 -10.18
C GLU A 289 -10.54 -31.53 -10.94
N ALA A 290 -9.47 -30.84 -11.34
CA ALA A 290 -9.54 -29.68 -12.23
C ALA A 290 -10.01 -30.07 -13.64
N ALA A 291 -9.56 -31.22 -14.15
CA ALA A 291 -9.94 -31.76 -15.46
C ALA A 291 -11.43 -32.13 -15.57
N ARG A 292 -12.09 -32.43 -14.45
CA ARG A 292 -13.54 -32.70 -14.42
C ARG A 292 -14.40 -31.48 -14.74
N ASN A 293 -13.89 -30.26 -14.57
CA ASN A 293 -14.62 -29.04 -14.86
C ASN A 293 -14.27 -28.48 -16.25
N SER A 294 -13.00 -28.48 -16.62
CA SER A 294 -12.53 -28.09 -17.95
C SER A 294 -11.08 -28.54 -18.15
N PRO A 295 -10.69 -28.98 -19.35
CA PRO A 295 -9.29 -29.27 -19.67
C PRO A 295 -8.38 -28.04 -19.50
N ALA A 296 -8.91 -26.82 -19.65
CA ALA A 296 -8.14 -25.59 -19.43
C ALA A 296 -7.78 -25.38 -17.94
N ASP A 297 -8.70 -25.70 -17.03
CA ASP A 297 -8.47 -25.62 -15.58
C ASP A 297 -7.44 -26.65 -15.10
N ALA A 298 -7.44 -27.84 -15.71
CA ALA A 298 -6.41 -28.84 -15.49
C ALA A 298 -5.02 -28.32 -15.85
N VAL A 299 -4.89 -27.68 -17.02
CA VAL A 299 -3.62 -27.11 -17.49
C VAL A 299 -3.13 -26.00 -16.57
N VAL A 300 -3.99 -25.06 -16.17
CA VAL A 300 -3.62 -23.98 -15.24
C VAL A 300 -3.14 -24.55 -13.90
N THR A 301 -3.83 -25.55 -13.38
CA THR A 301 -3.45 -26.27 -12.15
C THR A 301 -2.09 -26.95 -12.29
N LEU A 302 -1.86 -27.64 -13.42
CA LEU A 302 -0.61 -28.34 -13.72
C LEU A 302 0.59 -27.40 -13.86
N VAL A 303 0.37 -26.15 -14.26
CA VAL A 303 1.45 -25.15 -14.41
C VAL A 303 1.71 -24.40 -13.11
N THR A 304 0.69 -24.08 -12.33
CA THR A 304 0.80 -23.16 -11.18
C THR A 304 1.08 -23.85 -9.85
N VAL A 305 0.50 -25.02 -9.62
CA VAL A 305 0.58 -25.72 -8.33
C VAL A 305 1.96 -26.35 -8.08
N PRO A 306 2.64 -26.95 -9.07
CA PRO A 306 3.95 -27.59 -8.86
C PRO A 306 5.06 -26.63 -8.35
N PRO A 307 5.26 -25.43 -8.93
CA PRO A 307 6.27 -24.48 -8.45
C PRO A 307 6.03 -24.01 -7.01
N VAL A 308 4.76 -23.79 -6.63
CA VAL A 308 4.36 -23.32 -5.30
C VAL A 308 4.60 -24.41 -4.25
N LEU A 309 4.21 -25.66 -4.55
CA LEU A 309 4.45 -26.80 -3.68
C LEU A 309 5.96 -27.05 -3.50
N HIS A 310 6.74 -26.94 -4.59
CA HIS A 310 8.19 -27.10 -4.52
C HIS A 310 8.85 -26.05 -3.61
N ALA A 311 8.48 -24.77 -3.76
CA ALA A 311 8.96 -23.70 -2.89
C ALA A 311 8.58 -23.93 -1.41
N GLY A 312 7.37 -24.42 -1.16
CA GLY A 312 6.88 -24.78 0.17
C GLY A 312 7.68 -25.90 0.83
N VAL A 313 7.95 -26.99 0.09
CA VAL A 313 8.75 -28.13 0.60
C VAL A 313 10.20 -27.72 0.86
N ARG A 314 10.80 -26.91 -0.03
CA ARG A 314 12.16 -26.40 0.18
C ARG A 314 12.27 -25.57 1.46
N SER A 315 11.27 -24.72 1.71
CA SER A 315 11.17 -23.92 2.94
C SER A 315 10.99 -24.79 4.19
N LEU A 316 10.19 -25.85 4.11
CA LEU A 316 10.00 -26.82 5.20
C LEU A 316 11.26 -27.63 5.50
N ARG A 317 11.97 -28.12 4.47
CA ARG A 317 13.25 -28.84 4.63
C ARG A 317 14.31 -27.96 5.30
N ALA A 318 14.43 -26.71 4.89
CA ALA A 318 15.35 -25.75 5.52
C ALA A 318 15.08 -25.55 7.01
N ARG A 319 13.83 -25.72 7.47
CA ARG A 319 13.43 -25.59 8.88
C ARG A 319 13.56 -26.88 9.69
N LEU A 320 13.56 -28.04 9.06
CA LEU A 320 13.52 -29.34 9.73
C LEU A 320 14.90 -29.96 9.99
N GLY A 321 15.97 -29.38 9.42
CA GLY A 321 17.35 -29.88 9.50
C GLY A 321 17.59 -31.14 8.66
N PRO A 322 18.85 -31.56 8.47
CA PRO A 322 19.16 -32.86 7.86
C PRO A 322 18.63 -34.02 8.72
N PRO A 323 18.33 -35.19 8.13
CA PRO A 323 17.95 -36.37 8.91
C PRO A 323 19.05 -36.75 9.92
N PRO A 324 18.68 -37.30 11.09
CA PRO A 324 19.65 -37.93 11.99
C PRO A 324 20.23 -39.20 11.37
#